data_AF-A0A9W8MBT1-F1
#
_entry.id   AF-A0A9W8MBT1-F1
#
_cell.length_a   1.000
_cell.length_b   1.000
_cell.length_c   1.000
_cell.angle_alpha   90.00
_cell.angle_beta   90.00
_cell.angle_gamma   90.00
#
_symmetry.space_group_name_H-M   'P 1'
#
loop_
_entity.id
_entity.type
_entity.pdbx_description
1 polymer ?
#
loop_
_entity_poly.entity_id
_entity_poly.type
_entity_poly.pdbx_seq_one_letter_code
_entity_poly.pdbx_strand_id
1 'polypeptide(L)'
;MKLLQSEIRKPYFLKLKKFLWDSGLKSAQNTPQTVKIYPPAKDIYNWSKTPLGKVKVVIIGQDPYHGHGQAHGLCFSVPHGVKVPPSLQNIYKELKTEYPDFTPPKHGNLEAWSTNGVLMLNTCLTVKASEAGSHSRKGWEQFTEKVVEVIDQYGGANLPAGASGSESTGVGRGIVFLAWGAWASERVSKLSKSKHLVLTSAVSGLFTFIVRLILFANSSLLSTSTRHHIRLTKGSSAMAISKKRMNGSRKNTAQMARWIGAA
;
A
#
# COMPACT_ATOMS: atom_id res chain seq x y z
N MET A 1 -13.05 -9.70 3.64
CA MET A 1 -13.62 -9.82 5.01
C MET A 1 -13.91 -11.25 5.47
N LYS A 2 -14.26 -12.22 4.61
CA LYS A 2 -14.59 -13.61 5.03
C LYS A 2 -13.52 -14.25 5.96
N LEU A 3 -12.25 -14.13 5.61
CA LEU A 3 -11.12 -14.68 6.40
C LEU A 3 -10.82 -13.93 7.71
N LEU A 4 -11.46 -12.79 7.94
CA LEU A 4 -11.28 -11.95 9.14
C LEU A 4 -12.49 -12.04 10.08
N GLN A 5 -13.43 -12.95 9.82
CA GLN A 5 -14.69 -13.01 10.58
C GLN A 5 -14.47 -13.36 12.06
N SER A 6 -13.50 -14.22 12.36
CA SER A 6 -13.11 -14.52 13.74
C SER A 6 -12.44 -13.31 14.41
N GLU A 7 -11.65 -12.55 13.65
CA GLU A 7 -10.93 -11.37 14.16
C GLU A 7 -11.89 -10.26 14.60
N ILE A 8 -12.89 -9.94 13.76
CA ILE A 8 -13.85 -8.86 14.05
C ILE A 8 -14.81 -9.19 15.22
N ARG A 9 -14.83 -10.44 15.68
CA ARG A 9 -15.61 -10.89 16.86
C ARG A 9 -14.79 -10.85 18.15
N LYS A 10 -13.48 -10.62 18.09
CA LYS A 10 -12.64 -10.59 19.29
C LYS A 10 -13.00 -9.39 20.18
N PRO A 11 -12.84 -9.51 21.51
CA PRO A 11 -13.20 -8.44 22.45
C PRO A 11 -12.53 -7.08 22.15
N TYR A 12 -11.28 -7.07 21.70
CA TYR A 12 -10.58 -5.82 21.37
C TYR A 12 -11.24 -5.10 20.17
N PHE A 13 -11.71 -5.83 19.16
CA PHE A 13 -12.33 -5.25 17.98
C PHE A 13 -13.71 -4.69 18.31
N LEU A 14 -14.45 -5.37 19.18
CA LEU A 14 -15.73 -4.85 19.70
C LEU A 14 -15.52 -3.56 20.52
N LYS A 15 -14.48 -3.51 21.36
CA LYS A 15 -14.07 -2.27 22.07
C LYS A 15 -13.69 -1.16 21.10
N LEU A 16 -12.95 -1.47 20.03
CA LEU A 16 -12.63 -0.52 18.96
C LEU A 16 -13.90 0.02 18.29
N LYS A 17 -14.86 -0.85 17.95
CA LYS A 17 -16.13 -0.42 17.35
C LYS A 17 -16.93 0.51 18.27
N LYS A 18 -16.97 0.20 19.58
CA LYS A 18 -17.58 1.08 20.58
C LYS A 18 -16.86 2.43 20.66
N PHE A 19 -15.53 2.42 20.74
CA PHE A 19 -14.72 3.65 20.73
C PHE A 19 -15.02 4.53 19.51
N LEU A 20 -15.11 3.95 18.30
CA LEU A 20 -15.41 4.69 17.09
C LEU A 20 -16.81 5.30 17.13
N TRP A 21 -17.80 4.54 17.60
CA TRP A 21 -19.17 5.03 17.78
C TRP A 21 -19.22 6.22 18.74
N ASP A 22 -18.61 6.08 19.91
CA ASP A 22 -18.55 7.12 20.95
C ASP A 22 -17.79 8.37 20.46
N SER A 23 -16.78 8.17 19.62
CA SER A 23 -15.99 9.26 19.00
C SER A 23 -16.73 9.99 17.87
N GLY A 24 -17.93 9.53 17.50
CA GLY A 24 -18.80 10.20 16.52
C GLY A 24 -18.85 9.55 15.14
N LEU A 25 -18.33 8.33 14.97
CA LEU A 25 -18.48 7.55 13.74
C LEU A 25 -19.90 6.96 13.71
N LYS A 26 -20.89 7.81 13.42
CA LYS A 26 -22.28 7.42 13.23
C LYS A 26 -22.49 6.81 11.82
N SER A 27 -23.62 6.13 11.62
CA SER A 27 -24.01 5.56 10.32
C SER A 27 -23.98 6.60 9.20
N ALA A 28 -23.99 6.15 7.94
CA ALA A 28 -23.63 6.84 6.68
C ALA A 28 -24.34 8.19 6.35
N GLN A 29 -25.05 8.79 7.29
CA GLN A 29 -25.90 9.98 7.15
C GLN A 29 -25.27 11.27 7.72
N ASN A 30 -23.96 11.29 8.02
CA ASN A 30 -23.32 12.52 8.48
C ASN A 30 -23.31 13.57 7.35
N THR A 31 -23.85 14.76 7.65
CA THR A 31 -23.67 15.96 6.82
C THR A 31 -22.21 16.42 6.88
N PRO A 32 -21.66 16.99 5.79
CA PRO A 32 -20.25 17.38 5.68
C PRO A 32 -19.74 18.28 6.82
N GLN A 33 -20.62 19.11 7.41
CA GLN A 33 -20.25 20.08 8.44
C GLN A 33 -20.01 19.49 9.85
N THR A 34 -20.28 18.20 10.10
CA THR A 34 -20.12 17.58 11.44
C THR A 34 -19.24 16.32 11.45
N VAL A 35 -18.53 16.02 10.37
CA VAL A 35 -17.70 14.82 10.27
C VAL A 35 -16.50 14.92 11.21
N LYS A 36 -16.59 14.23 12.35
CA LYS A 36 -15.52 14.16 13.35
C LYS A 36 -14.42 13.17 12.99
N ILE A 37 -14.72 12.15 12.18
CA ILE A 37 -13.83 11.02 11.89
C ILE A 37 -13.78 10.75 10.40
N TYR A 38 -12.57 10.55 9.89
CA TYR A 38 -12.28 10.13 8.53
C TYR A 38 -11.68 8.73 8.49
N PRO A 39 -11.86 7.98 7.38
CA PRO A 39 -12.81 8.25 6.30
C PRO A 39 -14.28 8.02 6.77
N PRO A 40 -15.29 8.36 5.95
CA PRO A 40 -16.68 7.97 6.22
C PRO A 40 -16.81 6.46 6.47
N ALA A 41 -17.78 6.05 7.29
CA ALA A 41 -17.91 4.66 7.73
C ALA A 41 -17.97 3.63 6.59
N LYS A 42 -18.59 4.00 5.46
CA LYS A 42 -18.69 3.16 4.24
C LYS A 42 -17.33 2.90 3.58
N ASP A 43 -16.36 3.78 3.79
CA ASP A 43 -15.07 3.77 3.08
C ASP A 43 -13.94 3.16 3.92
N ILE A 44 -14.12 2.96 5.24
CA ILE A 44 -13.08 2.42 6.16
C ILE A 44 -12.44 1.14 5.62
N TYR A 45 -13.23 0.29 4.96
CA TYR A 45 -12.79 -1.01 4.46
C TYR A 45 -12.54 -1.05 2.94
N ASN A 46 -12.41 0.11 2.27
CA ASN A 46 -12.15 0.16 0.82
C ASN A 46 -10.85 -0.56 0.41
N TRP A 47 -9.84 -0.64 1.26
CA TRP A 47 -8.63 -1.46 1.06
C TRP A 47 -8.93 -2.93 0.76
N SER A 48 -10.07 -3.46 1.22
CA SER A 48 -10.48 -4.85 1.02
C SER A 48 -11.07 -5.14 -0.36
N LYS A 49 -11.25 -4.11 -1.20
CA LYS A 49 -11.71 -4.25 -2.59
C LYS A 49 -10.67 -4.92 -3.50
N THR A 50 -9.38 -4.86 -3.15
CA THR A 50 -8.34 -5.61 -3.87
C THR A 50 -8.47 -7.10 -3.53
N PRO A 51 -8.83 -7.98 -4.49
CA PRO A 51 -9.00 -9.40 -4.20
C PRO A 51 -7.67 -10.05 -3.83
N LEU A 52 -7.66 -10.89 -2.78
CA LEU A 52 -6.42 -11.52 -2.27
C LEU A 52 -5.61 -12.26 -3.36
N GLY A 53 -6.28 -13.02 -4.22
CA GLY A 53 -5.64 -13.73 -5.34
C GLY A 53 -5.14 -12.85 -6.49
N LYS A 54 -5.34 -11.53 -6.40
CA LYS A 54 -4.77 -10.54 -7.32
C LYS A 54 -3.69 -9.67 -6.66
N VAL A 55 -3.45 -9.83 -5.36
CA VAL A 55 -2.45 -9.02 -4.63
C VAL A 55 -1.05 -9.37 -5.11
N LYS A 56 -0.40 -8.39 -5.72
CA LYS A 56 1.02 -8.42 -6.12
C LYS A 56 1.88 -7.62 -5.14
N VAL A 57 1.29 -6.53 -4.65
CA VAL A 57 1.97 -5.50 -3.86
C VAL A 57 1.08 -5.12 -2.70
N VAL A 58 1.67 -4.92 -1.53
CA VAL A 58 1.03 -4.30 -0.37
C VAL A 58 1.78 -3.02 -0.02
N ILE A 59 1.10 -1.89 -0.03
CA ILE A 59 1.61 -0.62 0.48
C ILE A 59 0.98 -0.37 1.85
N ILE A 60 1.82 -0.12 2.85
CA ILE A 60 1.41 0.13 4.23
C ILE A 60 1.73 1.59 4.59
N GLY A 61 0.67 2.38 4.77
CA GLY A 61 0.72 3.73 5.35
C GLY A 61 0.44 3.71 6.86
N GLN A 62 0.58 4.88 7.51
CA GLN A 62 0.39 5.02 8.94
C GLN A 62 -1.10 5.15 9.30
N ASP A 63 -1.69 6.29 9.01
CA ASP A 63 -3.10 6.63 9.25
C ASP A 63 -3.73 7.34 8.04
N PRO A 64 -5.07 7.46 7.97
CA PRO A 64 -5.74 8.17 6.87
C PRO A 64 -5.42 9.67 6.90
N TYR A 65 -5.60 10.35 5.77
CA TYR A 65 -5.59 11.81 5.77
C TYR A 65 -6.69 12.36 6.69
N HIS A 66 -6.34 13.38 7.47
CA HIS A 66 -7.21 13.98 8.49
C HIS A 66 -7.94 15.25 8.01
N GLY A 67 -7.79 15.65 6.75
CA GLY A 67 -8.51 16.78 6.15
C GLY A 67 -9.83 16.35 5.51
N HIS A 68 -10.75 17.32 5.42
CA HIS A 68 -12.09 17.09 4.88
C HIS A 68 -12.07 16.55 3.45
N GLY A 69 -12.81 15.46 3.22
CA GLY A 69 -12.94 14.80 1.91
C GLY A 69 -11.67 14.10 1.41
N GLN A 70 -10.58 14.08 2.17
CA GLN A 70 -9.31 13.51 1.69
C GLN A 70 -9.27 11.98 1.79
N ALA A 71 -9.56 11.42 2.96
CA ALA A 71 -9.47 9.98 3.14
C ALA A 71 -10.69 9.24 2.59
N HIS A 72 -10.42 8.18 1.84
CA HIS A 72 -11.44 7.29 1.27
C HIS A 72 -11.06 5.80 1.41
N GLY A 73 -10.26 5.47 2.43
CA GLY A 73 -9.95 4.09 2.81
C GLY A 73 -8.83 3.40 2.02
N LEU A 74 -8.09 4.14 1.20
CA LEU A 74 -6.86 3.70 0.52
C LEU A 74 -5.70 4.61 0.96
N CYS A 75 -4.59 4.03 1.43
CA CYS A 75 -3.43 4.82 1.87
C CYS A 75 -2.86 5.68 0.73
N PHE A 76 -2.40 6.89 1.04
CA PHE A 76 -1.87 7.89 0.09
C PHE A 76 -2.84 8.41 -0.98
N SER A 77 -4.03 7.84 -1.10
CA SER A 77 -4.99 8.21 -2.14
C SER A 77 -6.02 9.23 -1.62
N VAL A 78 -6.44 10.12 -2.51
CA VAL A 78 -7.57 11.04 -2.31
C VAL A 78 -8.58 10.93 -3.46
N PRO A 79 -9.88 11.20 -3.25
CA PRO A 79 -10.87 11.23 -4.33
C PRO A 79 -10.52 12.20 -5.47
N HIS A 80 -11.12 12.00 -6.64
CA HIS A 80 -11.03 12.97 -7.74
C HIS A 80 -11.58 14.34 -7.30
N GLY A 81 -10.98 15.42 -7.80
CA GLY A 81 -11.33 16.80 -7.42
C GLY A 81 -10.68 17.27 -6.11
N VAL A 82 -10.10 16.38 -5.30
CA VAL A 82 -9.34 16.76 -4.10
C VAL A 82 -7.90 17.08 -4.48
N LYS A 83 -7.36 18.17 -3.91
CA LYS A 83 -5.96 18.59 -4.10
C LYS A 83 -5.01 17.45 -3.72
N VAL A 84 -4.06 17.15 -4.60
CA VAL A 84 -3.02 16.12 -4.38
C VAL A 84 -2.21 16.48 -3.12
N PRO A 85 -2.20 15.64 -2.07
CA PRO A 85 -1.47 15.94 -0.83
C PRO A 85 0.05 15.92 -1.02
N PRO A 86 0.83 16.60 -0.16
CA PRO A 86 2.29 16.67 -0.28
C PRO A 86 2.99 15.30 -0.35
N SER A 87 2.52 14.32 0.43
CA SER A 87 3.09 12.97 0.40
C SER A 87 2.90 12.28 -0.96
N LEU A 88 1.74 12.43 -1.59
CA LEU A 88 1.50 11.90 -2.93
C LEU A 88 2.23 12.70 -4.03
N GLN A 89 2.38 14.01 -3.87
CA GLN A 89 3.22 14.81 -4.78
C GLN A 89 4.67 14.32 -4.75
N ASN A 90 5.20 13.97 -3.58
CA ASN A 90 6.55 13.41 -3.47
C ASN A 90 6.66 12.04 -4.15
N ILE A 91 5.63 11.19 -4.04
CA ILE A 91 5.54 9.93 -4.78
C ILE A 91 5.57 10.18 -6.29
N TYR A 92 4.78 11.13 -6.80
CA TYR A 92 4.77 11.45 -8.23
C TYR A 92 6.07 12.06 -8.74
N LYS A 93 6.72 12.93 -7.94
CA LYS A 93 8.06 13.46 -8.26
C LYS A 93 9.07 12.34 -8.40
N GLU A 94 9.06 11.38 -7.48
CA GLU A 94 9.99 10.25 -7.55
C GLU A 94 9.71 9.35 -8.75
N LEU A 95 8.43 9.02 -9.01
CA LEU A 95 8.06 8.27 -10.20
C LEU A 95 8.52 8.97 -11.49
N LYS A 96 8.48 10.30 -11.53
CA LYS A 96 8.99 11.08 -12.67
C LYS A 96 10.51 11.04 -12.79
N THR A 97 11.23 11.12 -11.67
CA THR A 97 12.69 11.03 -11.64
C THR A 97 13.17 9.69 -12.19
N GLU A 98 12.53 8.59 -11.77
CA GLU A 98 12.91 7.26 -12.22
C GLU A 98 12.44 6.96 -13.65
N TYR A 99 11.21 7.36 -13.98
CA TYR A 99 10.62 7.14 -15.28
C TYR A 99 10.42 8.49 -15.95
N PRO A 100 11.42 8.97 -16.72
CA PRO A 100 11.33 10.25 -17.41
C PRO A 100 10.08 10.39 -18.29
N ASP A 101 9.55 9.28 -18.82
CA ASP A 101 8.35 9.25 -19.66
C ASP A 101 7.03 9.22 -18.86
N PHE A 102 7.08 9.04 -17.53
CA PHE A 102 5.90 9.14 -16.67
C PHE A 102 5.39 10.57 -16.65
N THR A 103 4.08 10.75 -16.75
CA THR A 103 3.44 12.06 -16.56
C THR A 103 2.57 11.97 -15.32
N PRO A 104 2.91 12.69 -14.24
CA PRO A 104 2.07 12.76 -13.04
C PRO A 104 0.63 13.16 -13.40
N PRO A 105 -0.38 12.39 -12.96
CA PRO A 105 -1.77 12.77 -13.17
C PRO A 105 -2.09 14.03 -12.36
N LYS A 106 -3.10 14.79 -12.82
CA LYS A 106 -3.60 15.99 -12.13
C LYS A 106 -4.54 15.68 -10.96
N HIS A 107 -4.68 14.41 -10.56
CA HIS A 107 -5.52 13.95 -9.45
C HIS A 107 -4.73 13.06 -8.51
N GLY A 108 -5.26 12.82 -7.30
CA GLY A 108 -4.64 11.94 -6.30
C GLY A 108 -5.35 10.60 -6.07
N ASN A 109 -6.31 10.25 -6.93
CA ASN A 109 -6.99 8.95 -6.85
C ASN A 109 -6.06 7.84 -7.36
N LEU A 110 -5.90 6.77 -6.55
CA LEU A 110 -5.04 5.61 -6.80
C LEU A 110 -5.86 4.31 -6.93
N GLU A 111 -7.18 4.37 -7.12
CA GLU A 111 -8.03 3.17 -7.30
C GLU A 111 -7.56 2.32 -8.49
N ALA A 112 -6.98 2.93 -9.53
CA ALA A 112 -6.32 2.23 -10.62
C ALA A 112 -5.20 1.28 -10.13
N TRP A 113 -4.48 1.64 -9.06
CA TRP A 113 -3.45 0.77 -8.47
C TRP A 113 -4.11 -0.43 -7.77
N SER A 114 -5.20 -0.16 -7.02
CA SER A 114 -5.97 -1.20 -6.33
C SER A 114 -6.53 -2.25 -7.28
N THR A 115 -7.12 -1.81 -8.39
CA THR A 115 -7.66 -2.71 -9.43
C THR A 115 -6.56 -3.55 -10.11
N ASN A 116 -5.32 -3.05 -10.15
CA ASN A 116 -4.17 -3.74 -10.73
C ASN A 116 -3.38 -4.62 -9.75
N GLY A 117 -3.86 -4.80 -8.51
CA GLY A 117 -3.27 -5.72 -7.54
C GLY A 117 -2.37 -5.07 -6.50
N VAL A 118 -2.45 -3.74 -6.32
CA VAL A 118 -1.83 -3.04 -5.20
C VAL A 118 -2.83 -2.93 -4.05
N LEU A 119 -2.61 -3.68 -2.98
CA LEU A 119 -3.37 -3.52 -1.76
C LEU A 119 -2.81 -2.33 -0.97
N MET A 120 -3.65 -1.32 -0.73
CA MET A 120 -3.27 -0.07 -0.05
C MET A 120 -3.90 -0.02 1.33
N LEU A 121 -3.10 -0.32 2.37
CA LEU A 121 -3.56 -0.48 3.75
C LEU A 121 -2.90 0.58 4.64
N ASN A 122 -3.64 1.17 5.58
CA ASN A 122 -3.03 1.92 6.67
C ASN A 122 -2.94 1.04 7.93
N THR A 123 -1.94 1.27 8.79
CA THR A 123 -1.85 0.60 10.10
C THR A 123 -3.02 0.97 11.03
N CYS A 124 -3.46 2.23 10.97
CA CYS A 124 -4.68 2.73 11.58
C CYS A 124 -5.71 3.09 10.48
N LEU A 125 -6.96 2.66 10.61
CA LEU A 125 -7.94 2.82 9.52
C LEU A 125 -8.88 4.02 9.67
N THR A 126 -8.75 4.79 10.74
CA THR A 126 -9.56 5.98 11.00
C THR A 126 -8.74 7.05 11.68
N VAL A 127 -9.14 8.32 11.57
CA VAL A 127 -8.50 9.45 12.23
C VAL A 127 -9.54 10.51 12.56
N LYS A 128 -9.38 11.23 13.66
CA LYS A 128 -10.19 12.41 13.95
C LYS A 128 -9.77 13.58 13.05
N ALA A 129 -10.74 14.38 12.64
CA ALA A 129 -10.50 15.55 11.80
C ALA A 129 -9.42 16.45 12.39
N SER A 130 -8.44 16.83 11.57
CA SER A 130 -7.29 17.68 11.94
C SER A 130 -6.38 17.13 13.05
N GLU A 131 -6.55 15.89 13.50
CA GLU A 131 -5.76 15.29 14.59
C GLU A 131 -5.10 13.99 14.12
N ALA A 132 -3.95 14.11 13.44
CA ALA A 132 -3.16 12.98 12.98
C ALA A 132 -2.84 11.99 14.12
N GLY A 133 -2.91 10.69 13.85
CA GLY A 133 -2.61 9.64 14.83
C GLY A 133 -3.57 9.54 16.03
N SER A 134 -4.66 10.32 16.08
CA SER A 134 -5.59 10.38 17.22
C SER A 134 -6.27 9.04 17.58
N HIS A 135 -6.38 8.12 16.62
CA HIS A 135 -6.93 6.78 16.83
C HIS A 135 -5.88 5.68 16.93
N SER A 136 -4.60 6.05 17.08
CA SER A 136 -3.53 5.06 17.30
C SER A 136 -3.71 4.32 18.63
N ARG A 137 -3.31 3.06 18.65
CA ARG A 137 -3.37 2.14 19.80
C ARG A 137 -4.80 1.89 20.31
N LYS A 138 -5.81 2.12 19.47
CA LYS A 138 -7.23 1.84 19.79
C LYS A 138 -7.69 0.46 19.33
N GLY A 139 -6.81 -0.30 18.67
CA GLY A 139 -7.07 -1.67 18.22
C GLY A 139 -6.95 -1.86 16.71
N TRP A 140 -6.80 -0.79 15.93
CA TRP A 140 -6.61 -0.93 14.48
C TRP A 140 -5.32 -1.65 14.13
N GLU A 141 -4.23 -1.39 14.85
CA GLU A 141 -2.93 -1.98 14.58
C GLU A 141 -2.92 -3.50 14.75
N GLN A 142 -3.69 -4.01 15.73
CA GLN A 142 -3.91 -5.46 15.92
C GLN A 142 -4.74 -6.04 14.78
N PHE A 143 -5.79 -5.33 14.35
CA PHE A 143 -6.63 -5.77 13.24
C PHE A 143 -5.84 -5.80 11.92
N THR A 144 -5.07 -4.75 11.63
CA THR A 144 -4.30 -4.64 10.37
C THR A 144 -3.09 -5.57 10.37
N GLU A 145 -2.51 -5.88 11.52
CA GLU A 145 -1.54 -6.98 11.66
C GLU A 145 -2.18 -8.31 11.23
N LYS A 146 -3.42 -8.61 11.67
CA LYS A 146 -4.13 -9.81 11.21
C LYS A 146 -4.42 -9.79 9.71
N VAL A 147 -4.72 -8.62 9.14
CA VAL A 147 -4.87 -8.47 7.69
C VAL A 147 -3.59 -8.84 6.96
N VAL A 148 -2.42 -8.37 7.44
CA VAL A 148 -1.12 -8.72 6.86
C VAL A 148 -0.84 -10.21 6.97
N GLU A 149 -1.13 -10.86 8.10
CA GLU A 149 -1.01 -12.32 8.24
C GLU A 149 -1.88 -13.09 7.23
N VAL A 150 -3.12 -12.65 7.01
CA VAL A 150 -4.02 -13.26 6.02
C VAL A 150 -3.47 -13.06 4.60
N ILE A 151 -2.88 -11.90 4.30
CA ILE A 151 -2.26 -11.63 3.01
C ILE A 151 -1.00 -12.49 2.80
N ASP A 152 -0.17 -12.64 3.83
CA ASP A 152 0.97 -13.57 3.81
C ASP A 152 0.45 -14.98 3.49
N GLN A 153 -0.51 -15.49 4.26
CA GLN A 153 -0.97 -16.87 4.12
C GLN A 153 -1.69 -17.16 2.80
N TYR A 154 -2.55 -16.26 2.32
CA TYR A 154 -3.49 -16.54 1.22
C TYR A 154 -3.36 -15.62 0.01
N GLY A 155 -2.51 -14.60 0.09
CA GLY A 155 -2.31 -13.67 -1.01
C GLY A 155 -1.32 -14.21 -2.06
N GLY A 156 -1.27 -13.49 -3.17
CA GLY A 156 -0.37 -13.77 -4.28
C GLY A 156 -1.13 -13.75 -5.60
N ALA A 157 -0.59 -13.08 -6.60
CA ALA A 157 -1.16 -13.11 -7.94
C ALA A 157 -0.79 -14.42 -8.64
N ASN A 158 -1.76 -14.99 -9.37
CA ASN A 158 -1.50 -15.95 -10.44
C ASN A 158 -0.75 -15.24 -11.58
N LEU A 159 0.53 -14.91 -11.37
CA LEU A 159 1.40 -14.46 -12.45
C LEU A 159 1.50 -15.59 -13.49
N PRO A 160 1.51 -15.28 -14.81
CA PRO A 160 1.64 -16.29 -15.84
C PRO A 160 2.86 -17.20 -15.56
N ALA A 161 2.73 -18.49 -15.84
CA ALA A 161 3.72 -19.54 -15.59
C ALA A 161 4.99 -19.41 -16.48
N GLY A 162 5.56 -18.21 -16.59
CA GLY A 162 6.68 -17.90 -17.48
C GLY A 162 8.08 -18.04 -16.87
N ALA A 163 8.20 -18.50 -15.62
CA ALA A 163 9.52 -18.67 -14.97
C ALA A 163 9.67 -19.94 -14.10
N SER A 164 8.60 -20.71 -13.93
CA SER A 164 8.63 -22.04 -13.31
C SER A 164 7.32 -22.71 -13.71
N GLY A 165 7.40 -23.79 -14.48
CA GLY A 165 6.26 -24.48 -15.12
C GLY A 165 5.35 -25.25 -14.16
N SER A 166 4.99 -24.64 -13.02
CA SER A 166 4.05 -25.19 -12.06
C SER A 166 2.77 -24.35 -12.06
N GLU A 167 1.68 -24.98 -12.51
CA GLU A 167 0.28 -24.54 -12.31
C GLU A 167 -0.08 -24.59 -10.82
N SER A 168 0.65 -23.84 -10.00
CA SER A 168 0.33 -23.64 -8.59
C SER A 168 -0.75 -22.57 -8.49
N THR A 169 -1.97 -23.01 -8.18
CA THR A 169 -3.11 -22.18 -7.79
C THR A 169 -2.70 -21.21 -6.69
N GLY A 170 -2.41 -19.94 -7.02
CA GLY A 170 -2.34 -18.67 -6.26
C GLY A 170 -2.01 -18.58 -4.75
N VAL A 171 -1.84 -19.69 -4.05
CA VAL A 171 -1.65 -19.80 -2.60
C VAL A 171 -0.16 -19.98 -2.38
N GLY A 172 0.51 -18.94 -1.90
CA GLY A 172 1.91 -19.03 -1.46
C GLY A 172 2.97 -18.43 -2.40
N ARG A 173 2.60 -17.64 -3.41
CA ARG A 173 3.61 -16.85 -4.17
C ARG A 173 4.03 -15.61 -3.40
N GLY A 174 5.30 -15.22 -3.56
CA GLY A 174 5.87 -14.06 -2.91
C GLY A 174 5.21 -12.74 -3.33
N ILE A 175 4.61 -12.05 -2.36
CA ILE A 175 4.15 -10.66 -2.47
C ILE A 175 5.28 -9.68 -2.14
N VAL A 176 5.23 -8.50 -2.75
CA VAL A 176 6.08 -7.38 -2.36
C VAL A 176 5.38 -6.50 -1.32
N PHE A 177 6.02 -6.30 -0.17
CA PHE A 177 5.54 -5.44 0.90
C PHE A 177 6.37 -4.16 0.97
N LEU A 178 5.67 -3.03 0.98
CA LEU A 178 6.24 -1.69 1.12
C LEU A 178 5.74 -1.07 2.41
N ALA A 179 6.65 -0.91 3.36
CA ALA A 179 6.35 -0.37 4.67
C ALA A 179 7.09 0.96 4.88
N TRP A 180 6.32 2.04 5.04
CA TRP A 180 6.87 3.38 5.22
C TRP A 180 6.88 3.79 6.70
N GLY A 181 8.07 4.04 7.24
CA GLY A 181 8.26 4.49 8.61
C GLY A 181 8.28 3.32 9.60
N ALA A 182 8.60 3.64 10.86
CA ALA A 182 8.77 2.64 11.92
C ALA A 182 7.49 1.82 12.15
N TRP A 183 6.34 2.50 12.17
CA TRP A 183 5.02 1.91 12.41
C TRP A 183 4.66 0.85 11.36
N ALA A 184 4.82 1.17 10.07
CA ALA A 184 4.57 0.21 9.00
C ALA A 184 5.62 -0.92 9.00
N SER A 185 6.89 -0.60 9.30
CA SER A 185 7.99 -1.58 9.31
C SER A 185 7.78 -2.65 10.37
N GLU A 186 7.24 -2.28 11.53
CA GLU A 186 6.89 -3.22 12.59
C GLU A 186 5.83 -4.24 12.11
N ARG A 187 4.83 -3.80 11.34
CA ARG A 187 3.75 -4.69 10.84
C ARG A 187 4.25 -5.77 9.89
N VAL A 188 5.36 -5.54 9.20
CA VAL A 188 5.95 -6.49 8.24
C VAL A 188 7.16 -7.25 8.80
N SER A 189 7.52 -7.00 10.06
CA SER A 189 8.73 -7.56 10.69
C SER A 189 8.71 -9.09 10.79
N LYS A 190 7.52 -9.68 10.97
CA LYS A 190 7.30 -11.12 11.12
C LYS A 190 7.19 -11.86 9.77
N LEU A 191 7.14 -11.13 8.65
CA LEU A 191 7.00 -11.75 7.33
C LEU A 191 8.26 -12.50 6.93
N SER A 192 8.08 -13.68 6.34
CA SER A 192 9.18 -14.46 5.79
C SER A 192 9.81 -13.74 4.60
N LYS A 193 11.08 -13.35 4.73
CA LYS A 193 11.87 -12.70 3.66
C LYS A 193 12.31 -13.67 2.56
N SER A 194 12.24 -14.97 2.78
CA SER A 194 12.47 -15.97 1.72
C SER A 194 11.25 -16.10 0.81
N LYS A 195 10.05 -15.89 1.36
CA LYS A 195 8.79 -15.88 0.63
C LYS A 195 8.51 -14.53 0.00
N HIS A 196 8.67 -13.44 0.75
CA HIS A 196 8.27 -12.09 0.37
C HIS A 196 9.45 -11.16 0.14
N LEU A 197 9.27 -10.19 -0.75
CA LEU A 197 10.17 -9.05 -0.84
C LEU A 197 9.65 -7.95 0.09
N VAL A 198 10.34 -7.73 1.21
CA VAL A 198 9.94 -6.72 2.22
C VAL A 198 10.87 -5.52 2.14
N LEU A 199 10.28 -4.34 1.98
CA LEU A 199 10.99 -3.10 1.71
C LEU A 199 10.55 -2.03 2.69
N THR A 200 11.50 -1.56 3.48
CA THR A 200 11.28 -0.58 4.55
C THR A 200 12.11 0.67 4.28
N SER A 201 11.53 1.86 4.48
CA SER A 201 12.27 3.13 4.41
C SER A 201 11.97 4.05 5.59
N ALA A 202 12.98 4.84 6.00
CA ALA A 202 12.80 5.96 6.91
C ALA A 202 12.09 7.11 6.18
N VAL A 203 11.36 7.94 6.93
CA VAL A 203 10.43 8.96 6.40
C VAL A 203 11.08 9.94 5.41
N SER A 204 12.40 10.10 5.45
CA SER A 204 13.18 11.05 4.65
C SER A 204 14.06 10.45 3.54
N GLY A 205 14.00 9.12 3.29
CA GLY A 205 14.73 8.47 2.20
C GLY A 205 13.79 8.12 1.05
N LEU A 206 13.72 8.98 0.05
CA LEU A 206 12.87 8.92 -1.13
C LEU A 206 13.08 7.61 -1.91
N PHE A 207 12.30 6.58 -1.55
CA PHE A 207 11.44 5.84 -2.47
C PHE A 207 12.05 5.23 -3.75
N THR A 208 13.37 4.98 -3.79
CA THR A 208 14.11 4.36 -4.90
C THR A 208 13.70 2.89 -5.20
N PHE A 209 12.64 2.39 -4.55
CA PHE A 209 12.22 0.99 -4.57
C PHE A 209 10.77 0.74 -5.04
N ILE A 210 9.82 1.66 -4.86
CA ILE A 210 8.46 1.51 -5.48
C ILE A 210 8.57 1.47 -7.01
N VAL A 211 9.56 2.19 -7.50
CA VAL A 211 10.20 2.09 -8.80
C VAL A 211 10.58 0.66 -9.19
N ARG A 212 11.42 -0.04 -8.42
CA ARG A 212 11.82 -1.43 -8.73
C ARG A 212 10.66 -2.41 -8.61
N LEU A 213 9.63 -2.07 -7.83
CA LEU A 213 8.39 -2.83 -7.67
C LEU A 213 7.55 -2.95 -8.93
N ILE A 214 7.39 -1.83 -9.66
CA ILE A 214 6.61 -1.81 -10.90
C ILE A 214 7.36 -2.60 -11.98
N LEU A 215 8.70 -2.58 -11.97
CA LEU A 215 9.53 -3.44 -12.82
C LEU A 215 9.41 -4.92 -12.43
N PHE A 216 9.41 -5.28 -11.14
CA PHE A 216 9.26 -6.67 -10.67
C PHE A 216 7.86 -7.23 -10.96
N ALA A 217 6.82 -6.40 -10.81
CA ALA A 217 5.43 -6.80 -11.06
C ALA A 217 5.11 -7.00 -12.56
N ASN A 218 5.95 -6.49 -13.47
CA ASN A 218 5.75 -6.56 -14.93
C ASN A 218 6.82 -7.37 -15.68
N SER A 219 7.88 -7.87 -15.02
CA SER A 219 8.91 -8.68 -15.69
C SER A 219 8.76 -10.16 -15.37
N SER A 220 8.47 -10.96 -16.39
CA SER A 220 8.66 -12.41 -16.42
C SER A 220 10.15 -12.83 -16.36
N LEU A 221 11.07 -11.95 -15.95
CA LEU A 221 12.51 -12.09 -16.16
C LEU A 221 13.34 -11.58 -14.96
N LEU A 222 13.12 -12.15 -13.77
CA LEU A 222 14.09 -12.02 -12.69
C LEU A 222 14.61 -13.39 -12.28
N SER A 223 15.81 -13.69 -12.77
CA SER A 223 16.65 -14.81 -12.34
C SER A 223 16.87 -14.78 -10.82
N THR A 224 16.96 -15.96 -10.22
CA THR A 224 17.14 -16.24 -8.79
C THR A 224 18.32 -15.49 -8.14
N SER A 225 19.31 -15.08 -8.93
CA SER A 225 20.52 -14.38 -8.46
C SER A 225 20.25 -12.97 -7.88
N THR A 226 19.21 -12.26 -8.34
CA THR A 226 18.93 -10.88 -7.88
C THR A 226 18.25 -10.80 -6.51
N ARG A 227 17.90 -11.95 -5.89
CA ARG A 227 17.13 -11.99 -4.63
C ARG A 227 17.95 -11.76 -3.36
N HIS A 228 19.29 -11.86 -3.40
CA HIS A 228 20.09 -12.04 -2.18
C HIS A 228 20.89 -10.83 -1.68
N HIS A 229 21.01 -9.72 -2.43
CA HIS A 229 21.85 -8.60 -2.00
C HIS A 229 21.21 -7.23 -2.19
N ILE A 230 20.36 -6.83 -1.26
CA ILE A 230 20.14 -5.40 -0.96
C ILE A 230 20.06 -5.22 0.56
N ARG A 231 21.21 -4.89 1.16
CA ARG A 231 21.32 -4.47 2.56
C ARG A 231 21.59 -2.96 2.55
N LEU A 232 20.60 -2.16 2.92
CA LEU A 232 20.79 -0.71 3.12
C LEU A 232 21.24 -0.48 4.56
N THR A 233 22.55 -0.29 4.78
CA THR A 233 23.07 0.22 6.04
C THR A 233 23.29 1.73 5.92
N LYS A 234 22.93 2.47 6.98
CA LYS A 234 23.17 3.92 7.08
C LYS A 234 24.67 4.19 7.11
N GLY A 235 25.16 4.99 6.16
CA GLY A 235 26.54 5.49 6.15
C GLY A 235 26.76 6.38 4.95
N SER A 236 27.31 7.57 5.20
CA SER A 236 27.52 8.67 4.26
C SER A 236 28.29 8.31 2.99
N SER A 237 28.04 9.15 1.97
CA SER A 237 28.91 9.47 0.83
C SER A 237 29.05 8.41 -0.26
N ALA A 238 28.48 8.77 -1.43
CA ALA A 238 28.84 8.35 -2.78
C ALA A 238 29.32 6.89 -2.96
N MET A 239 28.45 6.02 -3.48
CA MET A 239 28.89 4.80 -4.16
C MET A 239 28.18 4.63 -5.50
N ALA A 240 29.01 4.58 -6.53
CA ALA A 240 28.64 4.30 -7.91
C ALA A 240 28.05 2.89 -8.04
N ILE A 241 26.90 2.78 -8.69
CA ILE A 241 26.31 1.51 -9.12
C ILE A 241 26.40 1.47 -10.65
N SER A 242 27.01 0.42 -11.18
CA SER A 242 27.18 0.18 -12.61
C SER A 242 25.83 0.25 -13.35
N LYS A 243 25.64 1.29 -14.16
CA LYS A 243 24.51 1.48 -15.07
C LYS A 243 24.60 0.47 -16.22
N LYS A 244 24.14 -0.75 -16.02
CA LYS A 244 23.71 -1.58 -17.17
C LYS A 244 22.32 -1.10 -17.59
N ARG A 245 22.32 -0.17 -18.55
CA ARG A 245 21.18 0.48 -19.18
C ARG A 245 20.20 -0.59 -19.69
N MET A 246 19.05 -0.76 -19.03
CA MET A 246 17.96 -1.61 -19.54
C MET A 246 17.24 -0.86 -20.67
N ASN A 247 17.52 -1.23 -21.93
CA ASN A 247 16.75 -0.79 -23.09
C ASN A 247 15.35 -1.44 -23.04
N GLY A 248 14.35 -0.70 -22.55
CA GLY A 248 12.95 -1.16 -22.49
C GLY A 248 11.91 -0.04 -22.47
N SER A 249 12.23 1.13 -23.04
CA SER A 249 11.59 2.41 -22.72
C SER A 249 10.17 2.64 -23.28
N ARG A 250 9.63 1.84 -24.22
CA ARG A 250 8.26 2.11 -24.77
C ARG A 250 7.14 1.22 -24.25
N LYS A 251 7.39 -0.07 -23.99
CA LYS A 251 6.35 -1.00 -23.51
C LYS A 251 6.02 -0.78 -22.02
N ASN A 252 7.02 -0.43 -21.21
CA ASN A 252 6.85 -0.22 -19.78
C ASN A 252 6.01 1.04 -19.47
N THR A 253 6.09 2.06 -20.31
CA THR A 253 5.42 3.36 -20.08
C THR A 253 3.92 3.30 -20.32
N ALA A 254 3.47 2.63 -21.39
CA ALA A 254 2.04 2.45 -21.68
C ALA A 254 1.34 1.56 -20.63
N GLN A 255 2.04 0.54 -20.13
CA GLN A 255 1.55 -0.31 -19.05
C GLN A 255 1.50 0.45 -17.72
N MET A 256 2.47 1.33 -17.46
CA MET A 256 2.49 2.17 -16.27
C MET A 256 1.42 3.29 -16.30
N ALA A 257 1.16 3.89 -17.47
CA ALA A 257 0.05 4.83 -17.66
C ALA A 257 -1.31 4.17 -17.34
N ARG A 258 -1.52 2.93 -17.81
CA ARG A 258 -2.70 2.11 -17.45
C ARG A 258 -2.80 1.79 -15.96
N TRP A 259 -1.67 1.62 -15.26
CA TRP A 259 -1.66 1.38 -13.81
C TRP A 259 -2.01 2.62 -13.01
N ILE A 260 -1.55 3.80 -13.43
CA ILE A 260 -1.67 5.04 -12.66
C ILE A 260 -2.93 5.83 -13.03
N GLY A 261 -3.71 5.34 -14.02
CA GLY A 261 -4.90 6.02 -14.49
C GLY A 261 -4.59 7.32 -15.24
N ALA A 262 -3.36 7.45 -15.75
CA ALA A 262 -3.00 8.54 -16.64
C ALA A 262 -3.59 8.22 -18.02
N ALA A 263 -4.51 9.07 -18.47
CA ALA A 263 -5.06 9.06 -19.83
C ALA A 263 -3.96 9.35 -20.87
#